data_AF-A0AAJ0LDG7-F1
#
_entry.id   AF-A0AAJ0LDG7-F1
#
_cell.length_a   1.000
_cell.length_b   1.000
_cell.length_c   1.000
_cell.angle_alpha   90.00
_cell.angle_beta   90.00
_cell.angle_gamma   90.00
#
_symmetry.space_group_name_H-M   'P 1'
#
loop_
_entity.id
_entity.type
_entity.pdbx_description
1 polymer ?
#
loop_
_entity_poly.entity_id
_entity_poly.type
_entity_poly.pdbx_seq_one_letter_code
_entity_poly.pdbx_strand_id
1 'polypeptide(L)'
;MSYLFLAFLGSALISLLFFNRQRPRKWRRVLIIIIALIGLGGSLMPVAAANSKKTSQHQVDVRENKAARANSSALKKQLATKKTEASQLTKQVASQSRLVKKQQKASESERVRAASASIAATSQASEAAQQQAAIQASQQAQQAASAQQVEQMVTIAPNSGKKYHLDPNCRGLSRANSTTTMPLSQAQAEGYTLCGWED
;
A
#
# COMPACT_ATOMS: atom_id res chain seq x y z
N MET A 1 15.45 26.95 1.50
CA MET A 1 16.04 27.97 2.41
C MET A 1 15.65 27.82 3.89
N SER A 2 14.53 27.19 4.26
CA SER A 2 14.10 27.14 5.66
C SER A 2 14.86 26.14 6.57
N TYR A 3 15.43 25.07 6.01
CA TYR A 3 16.11 24.04 6.80
C TYR A 3 17.54 24.42 7.24
N LEU A 4 18.20 25.31 6.49
CA LEU A 4 19.53 25.82 6.85
C LEU A 4 19.44 26.76 8.06
N PHE A 5 18.43 27.63 8.13
CA PHE A 5 18.24 28.53 9.28
C PHE A 5 17.94 27.79 10.58
N LEU A 6 17.14 26.72 10.54
CA LEU A 6 16.85 25.88 11.71
C LEU A 6 18.09 25.13 12.22
N ALA A 7 18.98 24.70 11.31
CA ALA A 7 20.25 24.07 11.69
C ALA A 7 21.23 25.06 12.36
N PHE A 8 21.30 26.31 11.90
CA PHE A 8 22.15 27.34 12.52
C PHE A 8 21.65 27.76 13.91
N LEU A 9 20.33 27.91 14.10
CA LEU A 9 19.75 28.24 15.40
C LEU A 9 19.91 27.10 16.42
N GLY A 10 19.79 25.85 15.97
CA GLY A 10 20.06 24.67 16.79
C GLY A 10 21.51 24.61 17.27
N SER A 11 22.47 24.85 16.37
CA SER A 11 23.90 24.85 16.70
C SER A 11 24.30 25.97 17.67
N ALA A 12 23.68 27.15 17.55
CA ALA A 12 23.90 28.27 18.46
C ALA A 12 23.42 27.98 19.88
N LEU A 13 22.23 27.37 20.04
CA LEU A 13 21.70 26.99 21.36
C LEU A 13 22.50 25.87 22.02
N ILE A 14 22.93 24.88 21.23
CA ILE A 14 23.78 23.78 21.70
C ILE A 14 25.15 24.33 22.13
N SER A 15 25.73 25.26 21.37
CA SER A 15 26.98 25.92 21.73
C SER A 15 26.85 26.76 23.01
N LEU A 16 25.73 27.46 23.22
CA LEU A 16 25.52 28.30 24.40
C LEU A 16 25.34 27.47 25.68
N LEU A 17 24.68 26.31 25.57
CA LEU A 17 24.53 25.35 26.66
C LEU A 17 25.85 24.64 26.98
N PHE A 18 26.66 24.32 25.96
CA PHE A 18 27.98 23.70 26.14
C PHE A 18 29.01 24.70 26.70
N PHE A 19 28.98 25.96 26.24
CA PHE A 19 29.84 27.05 26.69
C PHE A 19 29.58 27.43 28.16
N ASN A 20 28.34 27.30 28.63
CA ASN A 20 28.00 27.50 30.05
C ASN A 20 28.40 26.30 30.93
N ARG A 21 28.64 25.12 30.34
CA ARG A 21 28.99 23.88 31.05
C ARG A 21 30.51 23.66 31.18
N GLN A 22 31.32 24.24 30.29
CA GLN A 22 32.79 24.08 30.30
C GLN A 22 33.58 25.14 31.08
N ARG A 23 32.96 26.19 31.65
CA ARG A 23 33.75 27.18 32.40
C ARG A 23 34.25 26.63 33.75
N PRO A 24 35.56 26.71 34.04
CA PRO A 24 36.12 26.20 35.28
C PRO A 24 35.55 26.96 36.50
N ARG A 25 35.42 26.26 37.63
CA ARG A 25 34.83 26.75 38.90
C ARG A 25 35.33 28.14 39.34
N LYS A 26 36.55 28.52 38.93
CA LYS A 26 37.19 29.83 39.20
C LYS A 26 36.43 30.99 38.53
N TRP A 27 35.92 30.80 37.32
CA TRP A 27 35.14 31.83 36.59
C TRP A 27 33.73 31.99 37.12
N ARG A 28 33.10 30.94 37.66
CA ARG A 28 31.82 31.06 38.37
C ARG A 28 31.96 31.90 39.64
N ARG A 29 33.08 31.78 40.37
CA ARG A 29 33.36 32.63 41.54
C ARG A 29 33.62 34.08 41.15
N VAL A 30 34.38 34.33 40.09
CA VAL A 30 34.61 35.68 39.56
C VAL A 30 33.29 36.33 39.13
N LEU A 31 32.41 35.57 38.46
CA LEU A 31 31.10 36.09 38.01
C LEU A 31 30.15 36.36 39.18
N ILE A 32 30.18 35.55 40.24
CA ILE A 32 29.43 35.81 41.48
C ILE A 32 30.01 37.02 42.24
N ILE A 33 31.34 37.19 42.28
CA ILE A 33 31.99 38.36 42.90
C ILE A 33 31.69 39.64 42.11
N ILE A 34 31.67 39.59 40.78
CA ILE A 34 31.28 40.73 39.92
C ILE A 34 29.80 41.07 40.15
N ILE A 35 28.90 40.07 40.24
CA ILE A 35 27.49 40.32 40.57
C ILE A 35 27.33 40.85 42.00
N ALA A 36 28.16 40.41 42.95
CA ALA A 36 28.16 40.92 44.33
C ALA A 36 28.72 42.36 44.43
N LEU A 37 29.74 42.71 43.64
CA LEU A 37 30.29 44.06 43.57
C LEU A 37 29.35 45.04 42.83
N ILE A 38 28.62 44.57 41.81
CA ILE A 38 27.56 45.34 41.15
C ILE A 38 26.33 45.44 42.08
N GLY A 39 26.06 44.43 42.91
CA GLY A 39 24.99 44.43 43.92
C GLY A 39 25.31 45.23 45.19
N LEU A 40 26.58 45.52 45.45
CA LEU A 40 27.07 46.40 46.52
C LEU A 40 27.70 47.68 45.95
N GLY A 41 27.04 48.28 44.96
CA GLY A 41 27.24 49.68 44.58
C GLY A 41 26.75 50.61 45.70
N GLY A 42 27.42 50.58 46.85
CA GLY A 42 27.26 51.55 47.92
C GLY A 42 27.82 52.89 47.46
N SER A 43 26.94 53.74 46.94
CA SER A 43 27.22 55.16 46.74
C SER A 43 27.43 55.82 48.11
N LEU A 44 28.66 56.21 48.43
CA LEU A 44 28.89 57.28 49.39
C LEU A 44 28.24 58.56 48.82
N MET A 45 27.23 59.06 49.51
CA MET A 45 26.70 60.41 49.33
C MET A 45 26.74 61.13 50.69
N PRO A 46 27.06 62.43 50.71
CA PRO A 46 27.19 63.21 51.93
C PRO A 46 25.83 63.43 52.59
N VAL A 47 25.81 63.43 53.92
CA VAL A 47 24.64 63.83 54.73
C VAL A 47 24.43 65.33 54.53
N ALA A 48 23.52 65.67 53.62
CA ALA A 48 22.89 66.98 53.58
C ALA A 48 21.64 66.93 54.46
N ALA A 49 21.75 67.54 55.64
CA ALA A 49 20.61 67.83 56.49
C ALA A 49 19.79 68.97 55.87
N ALA A 50 18.55 68.69 55.44
CA ALA A 50 17.43 69.64 55.48
C ALA A 50 16.13 69.06 54.88
N ASN A 51 15.14 68.92 55.77
CA ASN A 51 13.76 69.39 55.59
C ASN A 51 12.79 68.65 54.63
N SER A 52 11.81 67.97 55.27
CA SER A 52 10.41 67.80 54.85
C SER A 52 10.10 67.54 53.36
N LYS A 53 10.07 66.27 52.95
CA LYS A 53 9.27 65.78 51.80
C LYS A 53 8.94 64.28 51.88
N LYS A 54 8.45 63.82 53.04
CA LYS A 54 8.10 62.41 53.28
C LYS A 54 6.85 61.94 52.51
N THR A 55 6.10 62.84 51.90
CA THR A 55 4.80 62.55 51.26
C THR A 55 4.88 62.28 49.75
N SER A 56 5.96 62.65 49.05
CA SER A 56 6.03 62.52 47.58
C SER A 56 6.73 61.26 47.08
N GLN A 57 7.72 60.72 47.81
CA GLN A 57 8.37 59.44 47.47
C GLN A 57 7.46 58.24 47.76
N HIS A 58 6.75 58.24 48.90
CA HIS A 58 5.83 57.16 49.26
C HIS A 58 4.70 56.95 48.23
N GLN A 59 4.22 58.03 47.60
CA GLN A 59 3.18 57.94 46.57
C GLN A 59 3.67 57.36 45.24
N VAL A 60 4.96 57.54 44.90
CA VAL A 60 5.56 56.96 43.68
C VAL A 60 5.77 55.46 43.86
N ASP A 61 6.34 55.04 45.01
CA ASP A 61 6.57 53.62 45.32
C ASP A 61 5.25 52.82 45.43
N VAL A 62 4.20 53.42 45.99
CA VAL A 62 2.87 52.79 46.08
C VAL A 62 2.25 52.63 44.69
N ARG A 63 2.47 53.59 43.77
CA ARG A 63 1.94 53.53 42.39
C ARG A 63 2.68 52.50 41.54
N GLU A 64 4.00 52.41 41.67
CA GLU A 64 4.82 51.39 40.99
C GLU A 64 4.51 49.98 41.49
N ASN A 65 4.37 49.78 42.81
CA ASN A 65 3.99 48.49 43.38
C ASN A 65 2.57 48.08 42.95
N LYS A 66 1.63 49.04 42.89
CA LYS A 66 0.27 48.80 42.36
C LYS A 66 0.28 48.44 40.88
N ALA A 67 1.10 49.11 40.06
CA ALA A 67 1.27 48.80 38.64
C ALA A 67 1.93 47.44 38.41
N ALA A 68 2.96 47.08 39.18
CA ALA A 68 3.61 45.77 39.11
C ALA A 68 2.67 44.62 39.52
N ARG A 69 1.83 44.84 40.55
CA ARG A 69 0.78 43.89 40.96
C ARG A 69 -0.32 43.76 39.89
N ALA A 70 -0.74 44.86 39.26
CA ALA A 70 -1.69 44.83 38.16
C ALA A 70 -1.14 44.04 36.95
N ASN A 71 0.10 44.31 36.55
CA ASN A 71 0.77 43.64 35.44
C ASN A 71 0.99 42.14 35.70
N SER A 72 1.41 41.75 36.90
CA SER A 72 1.57 40.34 37.28
C SER A 72 0.23 39.60 37.36
N SER A 73 -0.84 40.26 37.78
CA SER A 73 -2.19 39.68 37.78
C SER A 73 -2.75 39.50 36.35
N ALA A 74 -2.46 40.44 35.44
CA ALA A 74 -2.84 40.36 34.04
C ALA A 74 -2.09 39.23 33.31
N LEU A 75 -0.78 39.10 33.54
CA LEU A 75 0.04 37.99 33.01
C LEU A 75 -0.44 36.62 33.51
N LYS A 76 -0.81 36.50 34.80
CA LYS A 76 -1.38 35.26 35.35
C LYS A 76 -2.70 34.88 34.68
N LYS A 77 -3.57 35.85 34.40
CA LYS A 77 -4.83 35.62 33.67
C LYS A 77 -4.57 35.17 32.23
N GLN A 78 -3.65 35.81 31.52
CA GLN A 78 -3.26 35.41 30.16
C GLN A 78 -2.64 34.02 30.11
N LEU A 79 -1.81 33.66 31.09
CA LEU A 79 -1.21 32.32 31.15
C LEU A 79 -2.25 31.24 31.46
N ALA A 80 -3.26 31.55 32.26
CA ALA A 80 -4.39 30.66 32.51
C ALA A 80 -5.25 30.44 31.25
N THR A 81 -5.57 31.50 30.50
CA THR A 81 -6.35 31.37 29.24
C THR A 81 -5.58 30.60 28.19
N LYS A 82 -4.27 30.85 28.04
CA LYS A 82 -3.42 30.10 27.12
C LYS A 82 -3.29 28.63 27.51
N LYS A 83 -3.26 28.30 28.80
CA LYS A 83 -3.25 26.91 29.28
C LYS A 83 -4.58 26.20 28.97
N THR A 84 -5.71 26.90 29.08
CA THR A 84 -7.02 26.33 28.71
C THR A 84 -7.15 26.14 27.19
N GLU A 85 -6.72 27.11 26.39
CA GLU A 85 -6.68 27.01 24.92
C GLU A 85 -5.79 25.83 24.48
N ALA A 86 -4.59 25.72 25.05
CA ALA A 86 -3.69 24.60 24.75
C ALA A 86 -4.30 23.24 25.12
N SER A 87 -5.01 23.13 26.26
CA SER A 87 -5.71 21.91 26.64
C SER A 87 -6.86 21.56 25.68
N GLN A 88 -7.64 22.55 25.23
CA GLN A 88 -8.71 22.34 24.26
C GLN A 88 -8.16 21.92 22.89
N LEU A 89 -7.12 22.59 22.40
CA LEU A 89 -6.44 22.23 21.16
C LEU A 89 -5.86 20.81 21.23
N THR A 90 -5.27 20.42 22.37
CA THR A 90 -4.74 19.06 22.56
C THR A 90 -5.85 18.00 22.49
N LYS A 91 -7.02 18.27 23.11
CA LYS A 91 -8.19 17.38 23.02
C LYS A 91 -8.72 17.30 21.57
N GLN A 92 -8.78 18.42 20.86
CA GLN A 92 -9.24 18.46 19.48
C GLN A 92 -8.29 17.70 18.55
N VAL A 93 -6.97 17.90 18.66
CA VAL A 93 -5.96 17.16 17.89
C VAL A 93 -6.01 15.66 18.20
N ALA A 94 -6.19 15.27 19.47
CA ALA A 94 -6.35 13.86 19.84
C ALA A 94 -7.63 13.26 19.22
N SER A 95 -8.73 14.00 19.19
CA SER A 95 -9.97 13.55 18.56
C SER A 95 -9.84 13.42 17.03
N GLN A 96 -9.24 14.41 16.36
CA GLN A 96 -9.00 14.36 14.91
C GLN A 96 -8.01 13.25 14.54
N SER A 97 -6.94 13.05 15.32
CA SER A 97 -5.99 11.96 15.13
C SER A 97 -6.67 10.59 15.19
N ARG A 98 -7.62 10.39 16.13
CA ARG A 98 -8.41 9.16 16.20
C ARG A 98 -9.30 8.97 14.97
N LEU A 99 -9.94 10.03 14.48
CA LEU A 99 -10.78 9.97 13.28
C LEU A 99 -9.96 9.65 12.03
N VAL A 100 -8.82 10.33 11.83
CA VAL A 100 -7.89 10.07 10.71
C VAL A 100 -7.39 8.63 10.78
N LYS A 101 -6.98 8.14 11.95
CA LYS A 101 -6.53 6.75 12.12
C LYS A 101 -7.64 5.74 11.82
N LYS A 102 -8.89 6.04 12.18
CA LYS A 102 -10.05 5.19 11.86
C LYS A 102 -10.33 5.18 10.36
N GLN A 103 -10.30 6.35 9.72
CA GLN A 103 -10.50 6.47 8.27
C GLN A 103 -9.39 5.76 7.49
N GLN A 104 -8.12 5.93 7.87
CA GLN A 104 -6.99 5.26 7.25
C GLN A 104 -7.09 3.73 7.37
N LYS A 105 -7.49 3.22 8.54
CA LYS A 105 -7.70 1.76 8.70
C LYS A 105 -8.87 1.26 7.85
N ALA A 106 -9.95 2.02 7.74
CA ALA A 106 -11.08 1.66 6.89
C ALA A 106 -10.70 1.67 5.41
N SER A 107 -10.00 2.71 4.94
CA SER A 107 -9.53 2.80 3.56
C SER A 107 -8.50 1.71 3.24
N GLU A 108 -7.60 1.40 4.16
CA GLU A 108 -6.62 0.33 3.96
C GLU A 108 -7.30 -1.04 3.88
N SER A 109 -8.25 -1.32 4.78
CA SER A 109 -9.03 -2.56 4.74
C SER A 109 -9.79 -2.69 3.42
N GLU A 110 -10.32 -1.59 2.89
CA GLU A 110 -11.04 -1.60 1.61
C GLU A 110 -10.09 -1.86 0.44
N ARG A 111 -8.91 -1.21 0.42
CA ARG A 111 -7.89 -1.45 -0.61
C ARG A 111 -7.38 -2.88 -0.60
N VAL A 112 -7.17 -3.47 0.59
CA VAL A 112 -6.76 -4.88 0.72
C VAL A 112 -7.86 -5.81 0.18
N ARG A 113 -9.13 -5.55 0.51
CA ARG A 113 -10.25 -6.35 -0.03
C ARG A 113 -10.37 -6.23 -1.54
N ALA A 114 -10.33 -5.01 -2.08
CA ALA A 114 -10.38 -4.77 -3.51
C ALA A 114 -9.20 -5.43 -4.25
N ALA A 115 -7.98 -5.36 -3.70
CA ALA A 115 -6.81 -6.02 -4.25
C ALA A 115 -6.97 -7.55 -4.23
N SER A 116 -7.43 -8.12 -3.11
CA SER A 116 -7.66 -9.58 -3.01
C SER A 116 -8.76 -10.07 -3.96
N ALA A 117 -9.82 -9.28 -4.16
CA ALA A 117 -10.89 -9.60 -5.10
C ALA A 117 -10.40 -9.52 -6.56
N SER A 118 -9.58 -8.53 -6.90
CA SER A 118 -8.94 -8.41 -8.22
C SER A 118 -8.01 -9.59 -8.52
N ILE A 119 -7.18 -9.99 -7.55
CA ILE A 119 -6.29 -11.14 -7.68
C ILE A 119 -7.11 -12.43 -7.88
N ALA A 120 -8.15 -12.65 -7.06
CA ALA A 120 -9.02 -13.82 -7.18
C ALA A 120 -9.77 -13.85 -8.52
N ALA A 121 -10.27 -12.70 -9.01
CA ALA A 121 -10.93 -12.62 -10.30
C ALA A 121 -9.96 -12.91 -11.46
N THR A 122 -8.72 -12.41 -11.36
CA THR A 122 -7.69 -12.64 -12.38
C THR A 122 -7.25 -14.10 -12.41
N SER A 123 -7.06 -14.74 -11.25
CA SER A 123 -6.71 -16.16 -11.18
C SER A 123 -7.82 -17.03 -11.75
N GLN A 124 -9.08 -16.79 -11.35
CA GLN A 124 -10.24 -17.51 -11.89
C GLN A 124 -10.39 -17.33 -13.41
N ALA A 125 -10.21 -16.11 -13.93
CA ALA A 125 -10.26 -15.86 -15.37
C ALA A 125 -9.13 -16.60 -16.11
N SER A 126 -7.92 -16.61 -15.56
CA SER A 126 -6.79 -17.31 -16.17
C SER A 126 -6.95 -18.83 -16.15
N GLU A 127 -7.47 -19.41 -15.06
CA GLU A 127 -7.76 -20.84 -14.94
C GLU A 127 -8.89 -21.25 -15.90
N ALA A 128 -9.96 -20.46 -15.97
CA ALA A 128 -11.05 -20.69 -16.92
C ALA A 128 -10.56 -20.63 -18.38
N ALA A 129 -9.70 -19.67 -18.72
CA ALA A 129 -9.11 -19.57 -20.05
C ALA A 129 -8.20 -20.77 -20.38
N GLN A 130 -7.38 -21.22 -19.42
CA GLN A 130 -6.54 -22.41 -19.59
C GLN A 130 -7.37 -23.68 -19.77
N GLN A 131 -8.43 -23.86 -18.97
CA GLN A 131 -9.34 -25.00 -19.10
C GLN A 131 -10.06 -24.99 -20.45
N GLN A 132 -10.56 -23.83 -20.90
CA GLN A 132 -11.19 -23.71 -22.21
C GLN A 132 -10.22 -24.01 -23.35
N ALA A 133 -8.98 -23.50 -23.28
CA ALA A 133 -7.95 -23.81 -24.27
C ALA A 133 -7.61 -25.31 -24.29
N ALA A 134 -7.52 -25.96 -23.13
CA ALA A 134 -7.29 -27.41 -23.04
C ALA A 134 -8.46 -28.22 -23.63
N ILE A 135 -9.70 -27.82 -23.35
CA ILE A 135 -10.90 -28.46 -23.92
C ILE A 135 -10.90 -28.30 -25.45
N GLN A 136 -10.65 -27.10 -25.97
CA GLN A 136 -10.60 -26.85 -27.41
C GLN A 136 -9.48 -27.65 -28.09
N ALA A 137 -8.28 -27.70 -27.48
CA ALA A 137 -7.19 -28.51 -27.99
C ALA A 137 -7.55 -30.01 -28.01
N SER A 138 -8.23 -30.52 -26.97
CA SER A 138 -8.68 -31.91 -26.94
C SER A 138 -9.74 -32.23 -28.01
N GLN A 139 -10.67 -31.31 -28.24
CA GLN A 139 -11.70 -31.45 -29.28
C GLN A 139 -11.09 -31.42 -30.68
N GLN A 140 -10.14 -30.52 -30.92
CA GLN A 140 -9.42 -30.46 -32.20
C GLN A 140 -8.60 -31.73 -32.45
N ALA A 141 -7.95 -32.28 -31.42
CA ALA A 141 -7.21 -33.54 -31.52
C ALA A 141 -8.16 -34.73 -31.81
N GLN A 142 -9.34 -34.77 -31.18
CA GLN A 142 -10.35 -35.80 -31.44
C GLN A 142 -10.93 -35.67 -32.87
N GLN A 143 -11.19 -34.45 -33.33
CA GLN A 143 -11.66 -34.20 -34.69
C GLN A 143 -10.61 -34.61 -35.73
N ALA A 144 -9.33 -34.27 -35.51
CA ALA A 144 -8.24 -34.71 -36.37
C ALA A 144 -8.10 -36.23 -36.40
N ALA A 145 -8.17 -36.89 -35.24
CA ALA A 145 -8.14 -38.36 -35.14
C ALA A 145 -9.34 -39.01 -35.86
N SER A 146 -10.53 -38.41 -35.79
CA SER A 146 -11.71 -38.91 -36.52
C SER A 146 -11.60 -38.68 -38.04
N ALA A 147 -10.96 -37.59 -38.48
CA ALA A 147 -10.72 -37.31 -39.90
C ALA A 147 -9.68 -38.28 -40.52
N GLN A 148 -8.90 -38.97 -39.69
CA GLN A 148 -7.94 -40.01 -40.11
C GLN A 148 -8.50 -41.44 -39.99
N GLN A 149 -9.80 -41.61 -39.73
CA GLN A 149 -10.50 -42.89 -39.93
C GLN A 149 -10.53 -43.18 -41.44
N VAL A 150 -9.43 -43.71 -41.97
CA VAL A 150 -9.37 -44.20 -43.35
C VAL A 150 -10.29 -45.40 -43.42
N GLU A 151 -11.48 -45.22 -44.00
CA GLU A 151 -12.40 -46.33 -44.24
C GLU A 151 -11.70 -47.39 -45.10
N GLN A 152 -11.77 -48.65 -44.66
CA GLN A 152 -11.19 -49.76 -45.41
C GLN A 152 -11.95 -49.91 -46.74
N MET A 153 -11.24 -49.75 -47.85
CA MET A 153 -11.80 -49.95 -49.18
C MET A 153 -11.89 -51.45 -49.47
N VAL A 154 -13.05 -51.90 -49.96
CA VAL A 154 -13.32 -53.29 -50.32
C VAL A 154 -13.73 -53.41 -51.78
N THR A 155 -13.45 -54.56 -52.37
CA THR A 155 -13.80 -54.86 -53.76
C THR A 155 -15.11 -55.65 -53.79
N ILE A 156 -16.04 -55.26 -54.64
CA ILE A 156 -17.29 -56.00 -54.89
C ILE A 156 -17.39 -56.40 -56.37
N ALA A 157 -18.21 -57.40 -56.65
CA ALA A 157 -18.58 -57.79 -58.00
C ALA A 157 -20.10 -57.69 -58.18
N PRO A 158 -20.64 -56.54 -58.63
CA PRO A 158 -22.09 -56.27 -58.64
C PRO A 158 -22.91 -57.29 -59.43
N ASN A 159 -22.32 -57.82 -60.51
CA ASN A 159 -22.97 -58.75 -61.43
C ASN A 159 -22.80 -60.23 -61.02
N SER A 160 -22.00 -60.52 -59.98
CA SER A 160 -21.64 -61.89 -59.58
C SER A 160 -22.17 -62.28 -58.20
N GLY A 161 -22.71 -61.32 -57.42
CA GLY A 161 -23.35 -61.61 -56.14
C GLY A 161 -23.33 -60.44 -55.15
N LYS A 162 -23.69 -60.72 -53.89
CA LYS A 162 -23.71 -59.76 -52.76
C LYS A 162 -22.59 -60.05 -51.75
N LYS A 163 -21.38 -60.26 -52.28
CA LYS A 163 -20.18 -60.52 -51.50
C LYS A 163 -19.18 -59.38 -51.67
N TYR A 164 -18.60 -58.89 -50.58
CA TYR A 164 -17.45 -57.99 -50.62
C TYR A 164 -16.17 -58.76 -50.29
N HIS A 165 -15.07 -58.25 -50.82
CA HIS A 165 -13.75 -58.86 -50.76
C HIS A 165 -12.73 -57.84 -50.23
N LEU A 166 -11.96 -58.23 -49.23
CA LEU A 166 -10.84 -57.48 -48.68
C LEU A 166 -9.63 -57.55 -49.62
N ASP A 167 -9.42 -58.69 -50.31
CA ASP A 167 -8.37 -58.87 -51.31
C ASP A 167 -8.94 -58.79 -52.73
N PRO A 168 -8.44 -57.89 -53.61
CA PRO A 168 -8.81 -57.85 -55.02
C PRO A 168 -8.60 -59.17 -55.78
N ASN A 169 -7.72 -60.05 -55.30
CA ASN A 169 -7.36 -61.34 -55.92
C ASN A 169 -8.06 -62.55 -55.27
N CYS A 170 -9.08 -62.31 -54.44
CA CYS A 170 -9.80 -63.39 -53.78
C CYS A 170 -10.29 -64.46 -54.77
N ARG A 171 -10.18 -65.74 -54.39
CA ARG A 171 -10.67 -66.87 -55.19
C ARG A 171 -12.14 -66.72 -55.61
N GLY A 172 -12.96 -66.08 -54.77
CA GLY A 172 -14.36 -65.79 -55.08
C GLY A 172 -14.58 -64.82 -56.24
N LEU A 173 -13.59 -63.99 -56.57
CA LEU A 173 -13.63 -63.02 -57.68
C LEU A 173 -13.18 -63.63 -59.03
N SER A 174 -12.59 -64.83 -59.04
CA SER A 174 -12.06 -65.46 -60.27
C SER A 174 -13.07 -65.64 -61.41
N ARG A 175 -14.37 -65.66 -61.09
CA ARG A 175 -15.48 -65.78 -62.07
C ARG A 175 -16.21 -64.47 -62.32
N ALA A 176 -15.78 -63.37 -61.70
CA ALA A 176 -16.43 -62.08 -61.87
C ALA A 176 -15.97 -61.41 -63.17
N ASN A 177 -16.95 -60.96 -63.97
CA ASN A 177 -16.69 -60.25 -65.22
C ASN A 177 -16.40 -58.75 -65.02
N SER A 178 -16.74 -58.21 -63.83
CA SER A 178 -16.55 -56.80 -63.49
C SER A 178 -16.45 -56.63 -61.97
N THR A 179 -15.53 -55.79 -61.53
CA THR A 179 -15.30 -55.46 -60.12
C THR A 179 -15.28 -53.95 -59.91
N THR A 180 -15.70 -53.50 -58.73
CA THR A 180 -15.69 -52.10 -58.33
C THR A 180 -15.27 -51.98 -56.87
N THR A 181 -14.52 -50.94 -56.52
CA THR A 181 -14.06 -50.69 -55.15
C THR A 181 -14.94 -49.63 -54.48
N MET A 182 -15.35 -49.88 -53.24
CA MET A 182 -16.15 -48.95 -52.42
C MET A 182 -15.77 -49.10 -50.93
N PRO A 183 -16.07 -48.11 -50.07
CA PRO A 183 -15.80 -48.25 -48.64
C PRO A 183 -16.61 -49.38 -48.01
N LEU A 184 -16.01 -50.07 -47.02
CA LEU A 184 -16.62 -51.19 -46.30
C LEU A 184 -18.01 -50.82 -45.72
N SER A 185 -18.14 -49.62 -45.17
CA SER A 185 -19.38 -49.09 -44.59
C SER A 185 -20.50 -49.02 -45.65
N GLN A 186 -20.18 -48.54 -46.85
CA GLN A 186 -21.13 -48.51 -47.97
C GLN A 186 -21.49 -49.92 -48.46
N ALA A 187 -20.51 -50.83 -48.58
CA ALA A 187 -20.78 -52.21 -48.99
C ALA A 187 -21.72 -52.91 -48.00
N GLN A 188 -21.51 -52.72 -46.68
CA GLN A 188 -22.40 -53.27 -45.65
C GLN A 188 -23.79 -52.62 -45.69
N ALA A 189 -23.88 -51.31 -45.91
CA ALA A 189 -25.16 -50.60 -46.05
C ALA A 189 -25.97 -51.06 -47.28
N GLU A 190 -25.29 -51.40 -48.37
CA GLU A 190 -25.91 -51.98 -49.58
C GLU A 190 -26.22 -53.49 -49.45
N GLY A 191 -25.93 -54.10 -48.29
CA GLY A 191 -26.26 -55.48 -47.97
C GLY A 191 -25.25 -56.52 -48.47
N TYR A 192 -24.03 -56.11 -48.84
CA TYR A 192 -22.96 -57.04 -49.15
C TYR A 192 -22.42 -57.70 -47.87
N THR A 193 -22.11 -58.98 -47.96
CA THR A 193 -21.55 -59.77 -46.85
C THR A 193 -20.12 -60.22 -47.17
N LEU A 194 -19.31 -60.55 -46.16
CA LEU A 194 -17.95 -61.03 -46.40
C LEU A 194 -17.94 -62.30 -47.26
N CYS A 195 -16.96 -62.39 -48.15
CA CYS A 195 -16.65 -63.60 -48.90
C CYS A 195 -16.23 -64.72 -47.96
N GLY A 196 -16.88 -65.88 -48.00
CA GLY A 196 -16.52 -67.04 -47.16
C GLY A 196 -15.19 -67.72 -47.52
N TRP A 197 -14.41 -67.13 -48.43
CA TRP A 197 -13.04 -67.55 -48.76
C TRP A 197 -12.00 -66.60 -48.14
N GLU A 198 -12.44 -65.58 -47.42
CA GLU A 198 -11.61 -64.62 -46.70
C GLU A 198 -11.87 -64.81 -45.21
N ASP A 199 -10.88 -65.33 -44.49
CA ASP A 199 -10.85 -65.47 -43.03
C ASP A 199 -9.98 -64.36 -42.42
#